data_AF-A0A1B0BC94-F1
#
_entry.id   AF-A0A1B0BC94-F1
#
_cell.length_a   1.000
_cell.length_b   1.000
_cell.length_c   1.000
_cell.angle_alpha   90.00
_cell.angle_beta   90.00
_cell.angle_gamma   90.00
#
_symmetry.space_group_name_H-M   'P 1'
#
loop_
_entity.id
_entity.type
_entity.pdbx_description
1 polymer ?
#
loop_
_entity_poly.entity_id
_entity_poly.type
_entity_poly.pdbx_seq_one_letter_code
_entity_poly.pdbx_strand_id
1 'polypeptide(L)'
;MAPVRGDGMRGLAVFISDIRNCKSKEAEVKRINKELANIRSKFKGDKTLDGYQKKKYVCKLLFIFLLGHDIDFGHMEAVNLLSSNKYSEKQIGYLFISVLVNTNSDLIRLIIQSIKNDLQSRNPVHVNLALQCIANIGSRDMAESFSNEIPKLLVSGDTMDVVKQSAALCLLRLFRSSPEIIPGGEWTSRIIHLLNDQHMGVVTAATSLIDALVKRNPEEYKGCVNLAVSRLSRIVTASYTDLQDYTYYFVPAPWLSVKLLRLLQNYNPVTEEPGVRARLNETLETILNKAQEPPKSKKVQHSNAKNAVLFEAINLIIHSDSEPTLLVRACNQLGQFLSNRETNLRYLALESMCHLATSEFSHEEVKKHQEVVILSMKMEKDVSVRQMAVDLLYAMCDRSNAEEIVQEMLNYLETADYSIREEMVLKVAILAEKYATDFTWFNFVPALQWESDNALKLNVQMKPVEPTLEAGAQIQQLLTAECIEDYADAPTIEVNFRYNGAQQKFNIKLPLTINKFFEPTEMNADSFFARWKNLSGDQQRAQKVFKAQQPLDLPGARNKLTGFGMQLLDNVDPNPDNMVCAGIIHTQTQQVGCLLRLEPNKQAQMFRLTIRASKESVTREICELLTDQF
;
A
#
# COMPACT_ATOMS: atom_id res chain seq x y z
N MET A 1 -0.32 33.26 10.96
CA MET A 1 -0.44 34.71 10.66
C MET A 1 -1.79 34.96 10.00
N ALA A 2 -2.61 35.85 10.55
CA ALA A 2 -3.78 36.38 9.85
C ALA A 2 -3.30 37.15 8.60
N PRO A 3 -4.04 37.13 7.47
CA PRO A 3 -3.63 37.85 6.27
C PRO A 3 -3.56 39.35 6.58
N VAL A 4 -2.39 39.94 6.39
CA VAL A 4 -2.18 41.38 6.50
C VAL A 4 -3.11 42.07 5.49
N ARG A 5 -3.92 43.01 5.97
CA ARG A 5 -4.80 43.86 5.13
C ARG A 5 -3.91 44.59 4.10
N GLY A 6 -3.85 44.09 2.87
CA GLY A 6 -3.02 44.63 1.79
C GLY A 6 -2.65 43.65 0.68
N ASP A 7 -2.80 42.33 0.89
CA ASP A 7 -2.27 41.30 -0.03
C ASP A 7 -3.24 40.83 -1.13
N GLY A 8 -4.38 41.51 -1.30
CA GLY A 8 -5.44 41.09 -2.22
C GLY A 8 -5.11 41.33 -3.70
N MET A 9 -5.03 40.25 -4.49
CA MET A 9 -5.02 40.34 -5.96
C MET A 9 -6.46 40.33 -6.50
N ARG A 10 -7.15 41.48 -6.54
CA ARG A 10 -8.56 41.56 -6.99
C ARG A 10 -8.80 40.88 -8.33
N GLY A 11 -7.89 41.05 -9.29
CA GLY A 11 -8.01 40.43 -10.61
C GLY A 11 -7.94 38.90 -10.60
N LEU A 12 -7.22 38.30 -9.65
CA LEU A 12 -7.19 36.85 -9.43
C LEU A 12 -8.52 36.37 -8.82
N ALA A 13 -9.00 37.05 -7.78
CA ALA A 13 -10.27 36.72 -7.13
C ALA A 13 -11.46 36.75 -8.10
N VAL A 14 -11.52 37.76 -8.97
CA VAL A 14 -12.55 37.85 -10.04
C VAL A 14 -12.42 36.68 -11.00
N PHE A 15 -11.21 36.34 -11.44
CA PHE A 15 -11.01 35.20 -12.36
C PHE A 15 -11.44 33.87 -11.73
N ILE A 16 -11.07 33.62 -10.48
CA ILE A 16 -11.50 32.41 -9.73
C ILE A 16 -13.02 32.38 -9.60
N SER A 17 -13.66 33.52 -9.30
CA SER A 17 -15.12 33.63 -9.23
C SER A 17 -15.77 33.31 -10.58
N ASP A 18 -15.27 33.87 -11.68
CA ASP A 18 -15.77 33.60 -13.04
C ASP A 18 -15.69 32.11 -13.38
N ILE A 19 -14.57 31.46 -13.05
CA ILE A 19 -14.36 30.02 -13.27
C ILE A 19 -15.36 29.20 -12.44
N ARG A 20 -15.51 29.49 -11.14
CA ARG A 20 -16.47 28.80 -10.27
C ARG A 20 -17.92 28.99 -10.69
N ASN A 21 -18.24 30.10 -11.37
CA ASN A 21 -19.58 30.40 -11.88
C ASN A 21 -19.86 29.81 -13.27
N CYS A 22 -18.89 29.14 -13.90
CA CYS A 22 -19.11 28.48 -15.17
C CYS A 22 -20.09 27.31 -15.01
N LYS A 23 -21.10 27.24 -15.88
CA LYS A 23 -22.16 26.22 -15.82
C LYS A 23 -21.81 24.93 -16.56
N SER A 24 -20.70 24.90 -17.29
CA SER A 24 -20.23 23.73 -18.04
C SER A 24 -18.72 23.74 -18.21
N LYS A 25 -18.12 22.59 -18.54
CA LYS A 25 -16.68 22.46 -18.77
C LYS A 25 -16.23 23.26 -20.00
N GLU A 26 -17.07 23.38 -21.02
CA GLU A 26 -16.79 24.20 -22.21
C GLU A 26 -16.75 25.69 -21.87
N ALA A 27 -17.65 26.16 -20.99
CA ALA A 27 -17.65 27.54 -20.51
C ALA A 27 -16.38 27.85 -19.70
N GLU A 28 -15.94 26.92 -18.86
CA GLU A 28 -14.69 27.00 -18.11
C GLU A 28 -13.48 27.10 -19.05
N VAL A 29 -13.34 26.16 -20.00
CA VAL A 29 -12.25 26.16 -21.00
C VAL A 29 -12.24 27.47 -21.80
N LYS A 30 -13.41 27.95 -22.24
CA LYS A 30 -13.53 29.22 -22.96
C LYS A 30 -13.07 30.41 -22.11
N ARG A 31 -13.42 30.43 -20.81
CA ARG A 31 -13.03 31.49 -19.88
C ARG A 31 -11.52 31.46 -19.61
N ILE A 32 -10.92 30.28 -19.50
CA ILE A 32 -9.48 30.06 -19.34
C ILE A 32 -8.74 30.55 -20.59
N ASN A 33 -9.13 30.11 -21.78
CA ASN A 33 -8.50 30.51 -23.04
C ASN A 33 -8.55 32.03 -23.25
N LYS A 34 -9.67 32.67 -22.88
CA LYS A 34 -9.79 34.13 -22.89
C LYS A 34 -8.79 34.81 -21.94
N GLU A 35 -8.57 34.25 -20.76
CA GLU A 35 -7.60 34.80 -19.81
C GLU A 35 -6.16 34.56 -20.28
N LEU A 36 -5.83 33.37 -20.80
CA LEU A 36 -4.52 33.05 -21.36
C LEU A 36 -4.16 33.99 -22.51
N ALA A 37 -5.09 34.24 -23.43
CA ALA A 37 -4.90 35.19 -24.52
C ALA A 37 -4.64 36.61 -24.01
N ASN A 38 -5.39 37.05 -23.00
CA ASN A 38 -5.19 38.36 -22.36
C ASN A 38 -3.80 38.45 -21.70
N ILE A 39 -3.40 37.45 -20.91
CA ILE A 39 -2.09 37.44 -20.24
C ILE A 39 -0.96 37.45 -21.29
N ARG A 40 -1.06 36.63 -22.33
CA ARG A 40 -0.06 36.57 -23.41
C ARG A 40 0.08 37.91 -24.13
N SER A 41 -1.04 38.59 -24.41
CA SER A 41 -1.02 39.94 -24.99
C SER A 41 -0.37 40.96 -24.05
N LYS A 42 -0.60 40.87 -22.74
CA LYS A 42 0.02 41.78 -21.76
C LYS A 42 1.52 41.56 -21.60
N PHE A 43 2.01 40.31 -21.68
CA PHE A 43 3.44 40.02 -21.61
C PHE A 43 4.19 40.42 -22.89
N LYS A 44 3.55 40.32 -24.06
CA LYS A 44 4.13 40.72 -25.35
C LYS A 44 3.97 42.20 -25.70
N GLY A 45 3.22 42.98 -24.92
CA GLY A 45 2.92 44.37 -25.24
C GLY A 45 4.09 45.33 -25.00
N ASP A 46 4.11 46.45 -25.72
CA ASP A 46 5.19 47.46 -25.65
C ASP A 46 5.28 48.19 -24.29
N LYS A 47 4.22 48.13 -23.48
CA LYS A 47 4.18 48.74 -22.15
C LYS A 47 4.79 47.81 -21.12
N THR A 48 5.86 48.24 -20.48
CA THR A 48 6.48 47.53 -19.36
C THR A 48 5.48 47.38 -18.20
N LEU A 49 5.18 46.14 -17.84
CA LEU A 49 4.31 45.84 -16.71
C LEU A 49 5.04 46.12 -15.39
N ASP A 50 4.33 46.71 -14.43
CA ASP A 50 4.85 46.86 -13.07
C ASP A 50 4.92 45.51 -12.32
N GLY A 51 5.62 45.49 -11.18
CA GLY A 51 5.80 44.27 -10.38
C GLY A 51 4.46 43.67 -9.90
N TYR A 52 3.47 44.49 -9.60
CA TYR A 52 2.14 44.02 -9.17
C TYR A 52 1.39 43.32 -10.30
N GLN A 53 1.41 43.87 -11.51
CA GLN A 53 0.77 43.29 -12.69
C GLN A 53 1.44 41.98 -13.09
N LYS A 54 2.78 41.92 -13.09
CA LYS A 54 3.53 40.67 -13.33
C LYS A 54 3.16 39.61 -12.30
N LYS A 55 3.24 39.94 -11.00
CA LYS A 55 2.83 39.06 -9.89
C LYS A 55 1.42 38.49 -10.11
N LYS A 56 0.46 39.37 -10.39
CA LYS A 56 -0.95 39.00 -10.60
C LYS A 56 -1.14 38.04 -11.76
N TYR A 57 -0.50 38.29 -12.91
CA TYR A 57 -0.67 37.44 -14.09
C TYR A 57 0.07 36.10 -13.96
N VAL A 58 1.27 36.08 -13.39
CA VAL A 58 2.00 34.84 -13.06
C VAL A 58 1.17 33.98 -12.10
N CYS A 59 0.55 34.58 -11.08
CA CYS A 59 -0.33 33.86 -10.17
C CYS A 59 -1.60 33.30 -10.85
N LYS A 60 -2.16 34.00 -11.85
CA LYS A 60 -3.25 33.45 -12.68
C LYS A 60 -2.81 32.26 -13.52
N LEU A 61 -1.62 32.31 -14.13
CA LEU A 61 -1.07 31.19 -14.89
C LEU A 61 -0.87 29.96 -14.00
N LEU A 62 -0.30 30.16 -12.80
CA LEU A 62 -0.17 29.10 -11.80
C LEU A 62 -1.53 28.50 -11.42
N PHE A 63 -2.55 29.33 -11.20
CA PHE A 63 -3.90 28.84 -10.91
C PHE A 63 -4.48 28.01 -12.05
N ILE A 64 -4.29 28.44 -13.31
CA ILE A 64 -4.73 27.68 -14.50
C ILE A 64 -4.01 26.33 -14.58
N PHE A 65 -2.70 26.31 -14.31
CA PHE A 65 -1.92 25.07 -14.24
C PHE A 65 -2.46 24.10 -13.18
N LEU A 66 -2.76 24.61 -11.98
CA LEU A 66 -3.33 23.79 -10.89
C LEU A 66 -4.74 23.26 -11.18
N LEU A 67 -5.46 23.82 -12.16
CA LEU A 67 -6.72 23.26 -12.67
C LEU A 67 -6.51 22.12 -13.68
N GLY A 68 -5.26 21.82 -14.06
CA GLY A 68 -4.90 20.76 -15.01
C GLY A 68 -4.76 21.24 -16.46
N HIS A 69 -4.58 22.54 -16.70
CA HIS A 69 -4.35 23.09 -18.03
C HIS A 69 -2.88 23.43 -18.26
N ASP A 70 -2.33 23.03 -19.41
CA ASP A 70 -0.93 23.28 -19.73
C ASP A 70 -0.61 24.77 -19.90
N ILE A 71 0.59 25.15 -19.46
CA ILE A 71 1.13 26.51 -19.55
C ILE A 71 2.48 26.48 -20.29
N ASP A 72 2.53 27.08 -21.47
CA ASP A 72 3.70 27.13 -22.37
C ASP A 72 4.49 28.45 -22.28
N PHE A 73 4.04 29.43 -21.49
CA PHE A 73 4.63 30.78 -21.41
C PHE A 73 4.52 31.37 -20.00
N GLY A 74 5.19 32.51 -19.75
CA GLY A 74 5.19 33.16 -18.43
C GLY A 74 6.38 32.83 -17.54
N HIS A 75 7.22 31.86 -17.96
CA HIS A 75 8.40 31.42 -17.21
C HIS A 75 9.42 32.54 -17.00
N MET A 76 9.72 33.33 -18.04
CA MET A 76 10.67 34.45 -17.93
C MET A 76 10.12 35.57 -17.03
N GLU A 77 8.82 35.82 -17.06
CA GLU A 77 8.15 36.78 -16.19
C GLU A 77 8.22 36.36 -14.72
N ALA A 78 8.12 35.06 -14.45
CA ALA A 78 8.35 34.51 -13.11
C ALA A 78 9.81 34.66 -12.67
N VAL A 79 10.78 34.38 -13.54
CA VAL A 79 12.22 34.59 -13.27
C VAL A 79 12.51 36.06 -12.94
N ASN A 80 11.90 37.00 -13.69
CA ASN A 80 12.04 38.43 -13.42
C ASN A 80 11.52 38.84 -12.02
N LEU A 81 10.49 38.17 -11.50
CA LEU A 81 9.98 38.43 -10.16
C LEU A 81 10.97 38.00 -9.07
N LEU A 82 11.88 37.06 -9.35
CA LEU A 82 12.91 36.63 -8.41
C LEU A 82 13.91 37.75 -8.09
N SER A 83 14.07 38.75 -8.97
CA SER A 83 14.97 39.88 -8.72
C SER A 83 14.29 41.05 -7.99
N SER A 84 12.99 40.95 -7.69
CA SER A 84 12.26 42.02 -6.98
C SER A 84 12.70 42.15 -5.53
N ASN A 85 12.72 43.37 -4.98
CA ASN A 85 12.95 43.58 -3.54
C ASN A 85 11.69 43.36 -2.69
N LYS A 86 10.52 43.13 -3.30
CA LYS A 86 9.26 42.92 -2.58
C LYS A 86 9.01 41.43 -2.36
N TYR A 87 8.84 41.06 -1.10
CA TYR A 87 8.53 39.68 -0.70
C TYR A 87 7.40 39.04 -1.54
N SER A 88 6.24 39.70 -1.64
CA SER A 88 5.09 39.13 -2.36
C SER A 88 5.34 38.88 -3.86
N GLU A 89 6.24 39.65 -4.48
CA GLU A 89 6.62 39.46 -5.88
C GLU A 89 7.56 38.26 -6.01
N LYS A 90 8.64 38.22 -5.21
CA LYS A 90 9.57 37.08 -5.14
C LYS A 90 8.86 35.78 -4.81
N GLN A 91 7.97 35.77 -3.81
CA GLN A 91 7.24 34.59 -3.36
C GLN A 91 6.45 33.95 -4.52
N ILE A 92 5.74 34.75 -5.32
CA ILE A 92 5.00 34.24 -6.47
C ILE A 92 5.93 33.76 -7.59
N GLY A 93 7.05 34.46 -7.81
CA GLY A 93 8.09 34.00 -8.74
C GLY A 93 8.63 32.63 -8.33
N TYR A 94 9.09 32.49 -7.08
CA TYR A 94 9.64 31.25 -6.52
C TYR A 94 8.62 30.11 -6.50
N LEU A 95 7.36 30.39 -6.15
CA LEU A 95 6.30 29.40 -6.19
C LEU A 95 6.03 28.91 -7.62
N PHE A 96 5.94 29.83 -8.59
CA PHE A 96 5.72 29.47 -9.98
C PHE A 96 6.84 28.57 -10.50
N ILE A 97 8.10 28.94 -10.28
CA ILE A 97 9.22 28.12 -10.76
C ILE A 97 9.31 26.77 -10.04
N SER A 98 8.97 26.72 -8.75
CA SER A 98 8.98 25.45 -7.98
C SER A 98 7.94 24.45 -8.47
N VAL A 99 6.85 24.92 -9.11
CA VAL A 99 5.75 24.07 -9.57
C VAL A 99 5.87 23.76 -11.07
N LEU A 100 6.25 24.73 -11.92
CA LEU A 100 6.16 24.60 -13.38
C LEU A 100 7.51 24.38 -14.08
N VAL A 101 8.66 24.68 -13.47
CA VAL A 101 9.94 24.62 -14.19
C VAL A 101 10.43 23.17 -14.29
N ASN A 102 10.52 22.69 -15.53
CA ASN A 102 11.25 21.47 -15.87
C ASN A 102 12.76 21.69 -15.67
N THR A 103 13.46 20.69 -15.13
CA THR A 103 14.92 20.70 -14.89
C THR A 103 15.73 20.94 -16.17
N ASN A 104 15.18 20.66 -17.35
CA ASN A 104 15.84 20.87 -18.65
C ASN A 104 15.57 22.25 -19.28
N SER A 105 15.10 23.23 -18.50
CA SER A 105 14.83 24.58 -19.00
C SER A 105 16.12 25.38 -19.21
N ASP A 106 16.24 26.08 -20.34
CA ASP A 106 17.31 27.07 -20.59
C ASP A 106 17.39 28.17 -19.51
N LEU A 107 16.32 28.33 -18.73
CA LEU A 107 16.21 29.31 -17.65
C LEU A 107 16.89 28.86 -16.35
N ILE A 108 17.31 27.59 -16.22
CA ILE A 108 17.86 27.05 -14.97
C ILE A 108 19.07 27.86 -14.48
N ARG A 109 19.90 28.32 -15.42
CA ARG A 109 21.08 29.15 -15.12
C ARG A 109 20.71 30.49 -14.51
N LEU A 110 19.65 31.13 -15.02
CA LEU A 110 19.15 32.41 -14.49
C LEU A 110 18.53 32.21 -13.10
N ILE A 111 17.78 31.12 -12.92
CA ILE A 111 17.19 30.76 -11.62
C ILE A 111 18.29 30.53 -10.58
N ILE A 112 19.32 29.74 -10.91
CA ILE A 112 20.48 29.50 -10.04
C ILE A 112 21.17 30.80 -9.67
N GLN A 113 21.37 31.71 -10.63
CA GLN A 113 21.98 33.01 -10.35
C GLN A 113 21.12 33.87 -9.39
N SER A 114 19.80 33.89 -9.58
CA SER A 114 18.88 34.60 -8.68
C SER A 114 18.87 34.00 -7.27
N ILE A 115 18.86 32.67 -7.16
CA ILE A 115 18.96 31.94 -5.89
C ILE A 115 20.27 32.30 -5.18
N LYS A 116 21.40 32.29 -5.90
CA LYS A 116 22.71 32.65 -5.34
C LYS A 116 22.72 34.06 -4.75
N ASN A 117 22.14 35.03 -5.45
CA ASN A 117 22.02 36.40 -4.96
C ASN A 117 21.18 36.47 -3.67
N ASP A 118 20.12 35.68 -3.58
CA ASP A 118 19.25 35.65 -2.40
C ASP A 118 19.88 34.91 -1.21
N LEU A 119 20.65 33.84 -1.44
CA LEU A 119 21.41 33.15 -0.39
C LEU A 119 22.49 34.05 0.24
N GLN A 120 23.04 34.98 -0.54
CA GLN A 120 24.01 35.98 -0.08
C GLN A 120 23.34 37.23 0.53
N SER A 121 22.01 37.31 0.49
CA SER A 121 21.26 38.43 1.05
C SER A 121 21.32 38.41 2.59
N ARG A 122 21.35 39.61 3.20
CA ARG A 122 21.15 39.75 4.65
C ARG A 122 19.69 39.56 5.08
N ASN A 123 18.75 39.45 4.13
CA ASN A 123 17.35 39.26 4.44
C ASN A 123 17.04 37.76 4.63
N PRO A 124 16.77 37.29 5.86
CA PRO A 124 16.51 35.87 6.14
C PRO A 124 15.25 35.35 5.42
N VAL A 125 14.31 36.21 5.06
CA VAL A 125 13.11 35.83 4.30
C VAL A 125 13.48 35.46 2.86
N HIS A 126 14.39 36.21 2.24
CA HIS A 126 14.86 35.92 0.88
C HIS A 126 15.69 34.65 0.85
N VAL A 127 16.60 34.48 1.82
CA VAL A 127 17.40 33.26 1.98
C VAL A 127 16.48 32.04 2.13
N ASN A 128 15.41 32.14 2.94
CA ASN A 128 14.45 31.05 3.10
C ASN A 128 13.69 30.71 1.81
N LEU A 129 13.23 31.70 1.05
CA LEU A 129 12.56 31.46 -0.24
C LEU A 129 13.50 30.73 -1.22
N ALA A 130 14.77 31.13 -1.26
CA ALA A 130 15.79 30.48 -2.07
C ALA A 130 16.04 29.03 -1.62
N LEU A 131 16.23 28.79 -0.32
CA LEU A 131 16.41 27.43 0.22
C LEU A 131 15.21 26.52 -0.04
N GLN A 132 13.99 27.03 0.12
CA GLN A 132 12.76 26.27 -0.17
C GLN A 132 12.64 25.95 -1.67
N CYS A 133 13.00 26.88 -2.56
CA CYS A 133 13.02 26.64 -3.99
C CYS A 133 14.01 25.51 -4.35
N ILE A 134 15.21 25.54 -3.78
CA ILE A 134 16.21 24.46 -3.98
C ILE A 134 15.64 23.13 -3.47
N ALA A 135 15.03 23.10 -2.27
CA ALA A 135 14.47 21.89 -1.69
C ALA A 135 13.26 21.32 -2.47
N ASN A 136 12.45 22.18 -3.10
CA ASN A 136 11.31 21.73 -3.89
C ASN A 136 11.74 21.19 -5.25
N ILE A 137 12.72 21.82 -5.91
CA ILE A 137 13.20 21.41 -7.24
C ILE A 137 14.22 20.27 -7.13
N GLY A 138 15.31 20.48 -6.39
CA GLY A 138 16.34 19.47 -6.13
C GLY A 138 17.06 18.96 -7.38
N SER A 139 17.33 19.82 -8.36
CA SER A 139 18.05 19.45 -9.59
C SER A 139 19.55 19.22 -9.34
N ARG A 140 20.18 18.44 -10.20
CA ARG A 140 21.63 18.20 -10.15
C ARG A 140 22.44 19.49 -10.26
N ASP A 141 22.07 20.38 -11.18
CA ASP A 141 22.72 21.70 -11.34
C ASP A 141 22.68 22.54 -10.05
N MET A 142 21.57 22.47 -9.30
CA MET A 142 21.46 23.13 -7.99
C MET A 142 22.34 22.46 -6.93
N ALA A 143 22.43 21.13 -6.92
CA ALA A 143 23.33 20.42 -6.03
C ALA A 143 24.80 20.82 -6.29
N GLU A 144 25.22 20.84 -7.56
CA GLU A 144 26.58 21.25 -7.95
C GLU A 144 26.87 22.71 -7.60
N SER A 145 25.87 23.59 -7.74
CA SER A 145 26.02 25.02 -7.47
C SER A 145 26.07 25.37 -5.97
N PHE A 146 25.34 24.62 -5.13
CA PHE A 146 25.08 25.01 -3.73
C PHE A 146 25.58 24.02 -2.67
N SER A 147 26.26 22.93 -3.06
CA SER A 147 26.75 21.88 -2.15
C SER A 147 27.62 22.39 -1.00
N ASN A 148 28.40 23.45 -1.23
CA ASN A 148 29.27 24.07 -0.22
C ASN A 148 28.61 25.25 0.52
N GLU A 149 27.70 25.97 -0.13
CA GLU A 149 27.06 27.17 0.45
C GLU A 149 26.02 26.80 1.51
N ILE A 150 25.23 25.74 1.28
CA ILE A 150 24.15 25.34 2.20
C ILE A 150 24.67 24.83 3.55
N PRO A 151 25.65 23.90 3.63
CA PRO A 151 26.23 23.48 4.91
C PRO A 151 26.87 24.65 5.67
N LYS A 152 27.50 25.59 4.96
CA LYS A 152 28.08 26.79 5.55
C LYS A 152 27.02 27.68 6.20
N LEU A 153 25.88 27.89 5.54
CA LEU A 153 24.72 28.60 6.13
C LEU A 153 24.16 27.85 7.34
N LEU A 154 24.06 26.52 7.25
CA LEU A 154 23.51 25.68 8.31
C LEU A 154 24.30 25.79 9.63
N VAL A 155 25.63 25.79 9.58
CA VAL A 155 26.47 25.77 10.79
C VAL A 155 26.91 27.16 11.26
N SER A 156 26.59 28.22 10.53
CA SER A 156 27.03 29.58 10.85
C SER A 156 26.31 30.11 12.09
N GLY A 157 27.07 30.68 13.03
CA GLY A 157 26.55 31.28 14.25
C GLY A 157 25.69 32.52 14.02
N ASP A 158 25.94 33.25 12.93
CA ASP A 158 25.21 34.47 12.57
C ASP A 158 23.88 34.18 11.86
N THR A 159 23.63 32.92 11.50
CA THR A 159 22.44 32.53 10.74
C THR A 159 21.26 32.33 11.67
N MET A 160 20.12 32.95 11.33
CA MET A 160 18.89 32.81 12.10
C MET A 160 18.37 31.36 12.12
N ASP A 161 17.75 30.96 13.24
CA ASP A 161 17.28 29.59 13.46
C ASP A 161 16.29 29.09 12.39
N VAL A 162 15.44 29.97 11.85
CA VAL A 162 14.52 29.61 10.75
C VAL A 162 15.26 29.29 9.46
N VAL A 163 16.39 29.97 9.19
CA VAL A 163 17.23 29.69 8.03
C VAL A 163 18.00 28.38 8.25
N LYS A 164 18.52 28.12 9.45
CA LYS A 164 19.17 26.83 9.78
C LYS A 164 18.23 25.64 9.58
N GLN A 165 16.97 25.77 10.00
CA GLN A 165 15.93 24.74 9.78
C GLN A 165 15.75 24.43 8.29
N SER A 166 15.55 25.48 7.47
CA SER A 166 15.40 25.33 6.02
C SER A 166 16.67 24.79 5.36
N ALA A 167 17.85 25.23 5.81
CA ALA A 167 19.14 24.79 5.28
C ALA A 167 19.40 23.31 5.55
N ALA A 168 19.08 22.81 6.76
CA ALA A 168 19.21 21.40 7.11
C ALA A 168 18.33 20.50 6.21
N LEU A 169 17.06 20.88 6.02
CA LEU A 169 16.13 20.11 5.19
C LEU A 169 16.43 20.25 3.69
N CYS A 170 16.94 21.41 3.26
CA CYS A 170 17.43 21.62 1.90
C CYS A 170 18.64 20.72 1.61
N LEU A 171 19.62 20.69 2.53
CA LEU A 171 20.77 19.80 2.42
C LEU A 171 20.36 18.33 2.41
N LEU A 172 19.39 17.94 3.24
CA LEU A 172 18.81 16.60 3.25
C LEU A 172 18.20 16.24 1.89
N ARG A 173 17.45 17.16 1.27
CA ARG A 173 16.89 16.95 -0.07
C ARG A 173 17.99 16.74 -1.10
N LEU A 174 19.00 17.60 -1.12
CA LEU A 174 20.11 17.49 -2.08
C LEU A 174 20.89 16.19 -1.88
N PHE A 175 21.15 15.81 -0.62
CA PHE A 175 21.79 14.54 -0.30
C PHE A 175 21.00 13.33 -0.81
N ARG A 176 19.66 13.34 -0.69
CA ARG A 176 18.81 12.26 -1.23
C ARG A 176 18.76 12.22 -2.76
N SER A 177 19.00 13.36 -3.43
CA SER A 177 18.84 13.48 -4.89
C SER A 177 20.16 13.25 -5.63
N SER A 178 21.28 13.73 -5.08
CA SER A 178 22.62 13.63 -5.66
C SER A 178 23.66 13.42 -4.55
N PRO A 179 23.65 12.25 -3.87
CA PRO A 179 24.52 11.96 -2.72
C PRO A 179 26.01 12.04 -3.04
N GLU A 180 26.42 11.86 -4.30
CA GLU A 180 27.80 11.94 -4.78
C GLU A 180 28.38 13.35 -4.76
N ILE A 181 27.53 14.38 -4.73
CA ILE A 181 27.94 15.80 -4.86
C ILE A 181 28.12 16.45 -3.49
N ILE A 182 27.44 15.95 -2.46
CA ILE A 182 27.50 16.54 -1.12
C ILE A 182 28.80 16.13 -0.42
N PRO A 183 29.68 17.08 -0.06
CA PRO A 183 30.95 16.76 0.56
C PRO A 183 30.74 16.22 1.98
N GLY A 184 31.34 15.06 2.27
CA GLY A 184 31.43 14.52 3.64
C GLY A 184 32.57 15.18 4.44
N GLY A 185 32.59 14.98 5.76
CA GLY A 185 33.74 15.32 6.60
C GLY A 185 33.75 16.72 7.20
N GLU A 186 33.74 17.78 6.38
CA GLU A 186 34.09 19.13 6.85
C GLU A 186 33.09 19.74 7.85
N TRP A 187 31.81 19.44 7.67
CA TRP A 187 30.71 20.07 8.42
C TRP A 187 30.18 19.18 9.55
N THR A 188 30.62 17.92 9.60
CA THR A 188 29.98 16.86 10.39
C THR A 188 29.94 17.16 11.89
N SER A 189 31.05 17.55 12.50
CA SER A 189 31.11 17.87 13.93
C SER A 189 30.17 19.03 14.31
N ARG A 190 30.08 20.05 13.45
CA ARG A 190 29.21 21.21 13.65
C ARG A 190 27.74 20.87 13.41
N ILE A 191 27.43 20.03 12.41
CA ILE A 191 26.07 19.53 12.17
C ILE A 191 25.60 18.70 13.37
N ILE A 192 26.44 17.81 13.91
CA ILE A 192 26.14 17.03 15.12
C ILE A 192 25.90 17.98 16.31
N HIS A 193 26.70 19.03 16.46
CA HIS A 193 26.54 20.00 17.53
C HIS A 193 25.19 20.75 17.48
N LEU A 194 24.51 20.83 16.33
CA LEU A 194 23.15 21.41 16.25
C LEU A 194 22.13 20.63 17.08
N LEU A 195 22.39 19.38 17.47
CA LEU A 195 21.57 18.67 18.45
C LEU A 195 21.56 19.37 19.82
N ASN A 196 22.53 20.25 20.08
CA ASN A 196 22.61 21.07 21.29
C ASN A 196 21.99 22.46 21.16
N ASP A 197 21.44 22.83 20.01
CA ASP A 197 20.82 24.14 19.81
C ASP A 197 19.67 24.39 20.82
N GLN A 198 19.46 25.65 21.19
CA GLN A 198 18.36 26.04 22.08
C GLN A 198 17.01 25.94 21.38
N HIS A 199 16.96 26.24 20.08
CA HIS A 199 15.75 26.24 19.30
C HIS A 199 15.38 24.81 18.87
N MET A 200 14.34 24.22 19.47
CA MET A 200 13.94 22.82 19.20
C MET A 200 13.62 22.55 17.73
N GLY A 201 13.18 23.54 16.96
CA GLY A 201 13.01 23.42 15.51
C GLY A 201 14.32 23.15 14.76
N VAL A 202 15.44 23.76 15.18
CA VAL A 202 16.77 23.53 14.59
C VAL A 202 17.20 22.10 14.89
N VAL A 203 17.04 21.66 16.15
CA VAL A 203 17.30 20.27 16.56
C VAL A 203 16.45 19.31 15.71
N THR A 204 15.15 19.57 15.56
CA THR A 204 14.22 18.73 14.79
C THR A 204 14.60 18.59 13.31
N ALA A 205 15.13 19.65 12.70
CA ALA A 205 15.60 19.64 11.33
C ALA A 205 16.97 18.93 11.20
N ALA A 206 17.90 19.24 12.12
CA ALA A 206 19.22 18.63 12.18
C ALA A 206 19.14 17.12 12.43
N THR A 207 18.28 16.64 13.33
CA THR A 207 18.06 15.21 13.57
C THR A 207 17.64 14.47 12.30
N SER A 208 16.77 15.05 11.47
CA SER A 208 16.37 14.43 10.20
C SER A 208 17.49 14.41 9.16
N LEU A 209 18.34 15.43 9.13
CA LEU A 209 19.53 15.44 8.29
C LEU A 209 20.52 14.37 8.74
N ILE A 210 20.84 14.34 10.04
CA ILE A 210 21.77 13.38 10.63
C ILE A 210 21.29 11.94 10.42
N ASP A 211 19.99 11.64 10.61
CA ASP A 211 19.44 10.30 10.37
C ASP A 211 19.71 9.78 8.94
N ALA A 212 19.67 10.67 7.95
CA ALA A 212 19.98 10.29 6.57
C ALA A 212 21.48 10.11 6.33
N LEU A 213 22.31 10.97 6.92
CA LEU A 213 23.76 10.95 6.75
C LEU A 213 24.39 9.74 7.47
N VAL A 214 23.91 9.41 8.68
CA VAL A 214 24.34 8.26 9.47
C VAL A 214 24.21 6.96 8.69
N LYS A 215 23.12 6.76 7.93
CA LYS A 215 22.90 5.53 7.15
C LYS A 215 23.98 5.25 6.11
N ARG A 216 24.69 6.29 5.66
CA ARG A 216 25.81 6.15 4.71
C ARG A 216 27.16 6.15 5.41
N ASN A 217 27.31 6.96 6.46
CA ASN A 217 28.57 7.15 7.18
C ASN A 217 28.37 7.02 8.70
N PRO A 218 28.08 5.81 9.25
CA PRO A 218 27.74 5.66 10.66
C PRO A 218 28.86 6.12 11.61
N GLU A 219 30.11 5.73 11.33
CA GLU A 219 31.25 6.06 12.19
C GLU A 219 31.51 7.56 12.32
N GLU A 220 31.32 8.31 11.23
CA GLU A 220 31.56 9.76 11.20
C GLU A 220 30.56 10.52 12.07
N TYR A 221 29.34 9.98 12.20
CA TYR A 221 28.25 10.58 12.94
C TYR A 221 28.05 9.97 14.34
N LYS A 222 28.88 9.01 14.77
CA LYS A 222 28.78 8.32 16.07
C LYS A 222 28.67 9.28 17.27
N GLY A 223 29.28 10.46 17.17
CA GLY A 223 29.18 11.53 18.18
C GLY A 223 27.76 12.06 18.42
N CYS A 224 26.78 11.79 17.53
CA CYS A 224 25.40 12.21 17.72
C CYS A 224 24.68 11.42 18.83
N VAL A 225 25.11 10.20 19.13
CA VAL A 225 24.43 9.29 20.07
C VAL A 225 24.32 9.91 21.46
N ASN A 226 25.45 10.33 22.05
CA ASN A 226 25.45 10.92 23.40
C ASN A 226 24.58 12.17 23.47
N LEU A 227 24.64 13.04 22.44
CA LEU A 227 23.82 14.25 22.38
C LEU A 227 22.33 13.93 22.24
N ALA A 228 21.98 12.95 21.40
CA ALA A 228 20.59 12.52 21.21
C ALA A 228 20.00 11.93 22.49
N VAL A 229 20.73 11.04 23.18
CA VAL A 229 20.31 10.47 24.47
C VAL A 229 20.14 11.55 25.53
N SER A 230 21.12 12.45 25.67
CA SER A 230 21.07 13.56 26.62
C SER A 230 19.87 14.49 26.37
N ARG A 231 19.60 14.81 25.09
CA ARG A 231 18.46 15.65 24.70
C ARG A 231 17.13 14.95 24.95
N LEU A 232 17.00 13.68 24.56
CA LEU A 232 15.81 12.90 24.80
C LEU A 232 15.49 12.81 26.31
N SER A 233 16.49 12.51 27.13
CA SER A 233 16.37 12.45 28.60
C SER A 233 15.83 13.76 29.19
N ARG A 234 16.34 14.91 28.73
CA ARG A 234 15.84 16.23 29.15
C ARG A 234 14.42 16.51 28.69
N ILE A 235 14.04 16.09 27.48
CA ILE A 235 12.68 16.28 26.96
C ILE A 235 11.68 15.43 27.75
N VAL A 236 12.00 14.16 28.01
CA VAL A 236 11.07 13.27 28.71
C VAL A 236 10.96 13.60 30.20
N THR A 237 11.95 14.25 30.80
CA THR A 237 11.87 14.71 32.20
C THR A 237 11.29 16.11 32.36
N ALA A 238 11.21 16.89 31.27
CA ALA A 238 10.65 18.24 31.28
C ALA A 238 9.18 18.26 31.72
N SER A 239 8.82 19.31 32.46
CA SER A 239 7.43 19.69 32.71
C SER A 239 6.82 20.25 31.42
N TYR A 240 5.48 20.19 31.32
CA TYR A 240 4.75 20.79 30.20
C TYR A 240 4.90 22.32 30.13
N THR A 241 5.40 22.95 31.20
CA THR A 241 5.70 24.38 31.31
C THR A 241 7.05 24.79 30.73
N ASP A 242 8.00 23.86 30.57
CA ASP A 242 9.39 24.18 30.26
C ASP A 242 9.61 24.38 28.75
N LEU A 243 8.78 23.74 27.93
CA LEU A 243 8.89 23.72 26.47
C LEU A 243 7.59 24.23 25.80
N GLN A 244 7.04 25.35 26.26
CA GLN A 244 5.67 25.79 25.92
C GLN A 244 5.36 25.78 24.42
N ASP A 245 6.26 26.30 23.57
CA ASP A 245 6.08 26.36 22.12
C ASP A 245 6.09 24.97 21.44
N TYR A 246 6.69 23.98 22.09
CA TYR A 246 6.88 22.61 21.59
C TYR A 246 6.10 21.56 22.39
N THR A 247 5.34 21.97 23.41
CA THR A 247 4.42 21.10 24.14
C THR A 247 3.13 20.97 23.34
N TYR A 248 2.84 19.77 22.88
CA TYR A 248 1.61 19.47 22.14
C TYR A 248 0.67 18.65 23.03
N TYR A 249 -0.47 19.23 23.41
CA TYR A 249 -1.48 18.56 24.24
C TYR A 249 -0.88 17.92 25.50
N PHE A 250 -0.09 18.68 26.28
CA PHE A 250 0.62 18.23 27.49
C PHE A 250 1.72 17.17 27.27
N VAL A 251 2.10 16.89 26.02
CA VAL A 251 3.23 16.03 25.68
C VAL A 251 4.40 16.91 25.22
N PRO A 252 5.56 16.89 25.90
CA PRO A 252 6.70 17.73 25.53
C PRO A 252 7.37 17.20 24.26
N ALA A 253 7.45 18.05 23.22
CA ALA A 253 8.16 17.82 21.96
C ALA A 253 8.03 16.41 21.35
N PRO A 254 6.80 15.87 21.15
CA PRO A 254 6.59 14.46 20.79
C PRO A 254 7.30 14.07 19.48
N TRP A 255 7.23 14.91 18.45
CA TRP A 255 7.87 14.62 17.15
C TRP A 255 9.40 14.64 17.23
N LEU A 256 9.98 15.49 18.08
CA LEU A 256 11.43 15.49 18.28
C LEU A 256 11.85 14.24 19.04
N SER A 257 11.11 13.82 20.08
CA SER A 257 11.36 12.57 20.79
C SER A 257 11.35 11.37 19.84
N VAL A 258 10.33 11.26 18.98
CA VAL A 258 10.25 10.20 17.94
C VAL A 258 11.46 10.25 17.02
N LYS A 259 11.86 11.43 16.52
CA LYS A 259 13.04 11.55 15.64
C LYS A 259 14.34 11.17 16.33
N LEU A 260 14.51 11.52 17.60
CA LEU A 260 15.70 11.16 18.37
C LEU A 260 15.77 9.65 18.61
N LEU A 261 14.64 9.03 18.98
CA LEU A 261 14.55 7.57 19.13
C LEU A 261 14.85 6.85 17.81
N ARG A 262 14.30 7.33 16.69
CA ARG A 262 14.59 6.80 15.35
C ARG A 262 16.06 6.95 14.96
N LEU A 263 16.67 8.11 15.27
CA LEU A 263 18.10 8.33 15.02
C LEU A 263 18.96 7.29 15.77
N LEU A 264 18.61 6.97 17.02
CA LEU A 264 19.34 6.00 17.84
C LEU A 264 19.25 4.56 17.28
N GLN A 265 18.18 4.20 16.55
CA GLN A 265 18.04 2.89 15.90
C GLN A 265 19.04 2.65 14.76
N ASN A 266 19.83 3.65 14.35
CA ASN A 266 20.88 3.44 13.35
C ASN A 266 22.17 2.83 13.93
N TYR A 267 22.22 2.59 15.25
CA TYR A 267 23.38 2.00 15.93
C TYR A 267 22.93 0.79 16.73
N ASN A 268 23.58 -0.36 16.52
CA ASN A 268 23.34 -1.58 17.29
C ASN A 268 24.70 -2.23 17.67
N PRO A 269 25.08 -2.27 18.97
CA PRO A 269 24.40 -1.65 20.11
C PRO A 269 24.38 -0.11 20.00
N VAL A 270 23.39 0.54 20.60
CA VAL A 270 23.23 2.01 20.51
C VAL A 270 24.46 2.76 21.02
N THR A 271 25.09 2.28 22.10
CA THR A 271 26.32 2.84 22.65
C THR A 271 27.14 1.80 23.40
N GLU A 272 28.46 1.92 23.31
CA GLU A 272 29.43 1.15 24.09
C GLU A 272 29.72 1.80 25.45
N GLU A 273 29.43 3.10 25.61
CA GLU A 273 29.69 3.85 26.85
C GLU A 273 28.66 3.50 27.94
N PRO A 274 29.08 2.92 29.09
CA PRO A 274 28.15 2.48 30.13
C PRO A 274 27.27 3.60 30.70
N GLY A 275 27.82 4.81 30.86
CA GLY A 275 27.08 5.95 31.39
C GLY A 275 25.98 6.45 30.45
N VAL A 276 26.22 6.42 29.13
CA VAL A 276 25.22 6.80 28.12
C VAL A 276 24.14 5.71 28.03
N ARG A 277 24.53 4.43 28.12
CA ARG A 277 23.59 3.30 28.15
C ARG A 277 22.65 3.38 29.34
N ALA A 278 23.18 3.60 30.56
CA ALA A 278 22.38 3.74 31.77
C ALA A 278 21.34 4.87 31.63
N ARG A 279 21.76 6.05 31.14
CA ARG A 279 20.85 7.17 30.89
C ARG A 279 19.78 6.85 29.86
N LEU A 280 20.13 6.14 28.78
CA LEU A 280 19.16 5.70 27.77
C LEU A 280 18.12 4.75 28.38
N ASN A 281 18.56 3.76 29.16
CA ASN A 281 17.67 2.81 29.83
C ASN A 281 16.72 3.53 30.80
N GLU A 282 17.21 4.43 31.66
CA GLU A 282 16.39 5.28 32.55
C GLU A 282 15.38 6.13 31.77
N THR A 283 15.79 6.66 30.61
CA THR A 283 14.94 7.46 29.72
C THR A 283 13.81 6.61 29.14
N LEU A 284 14.11 5.39 28.68
CA LEU A 284 13.13 4.44 28.16
C LEU A 284 12.16 3.96 29.25
N GLU A 285 12.65 3.68 30.45
CA GLU A 285 11.82 3.36 31.62
C GLU A 285 10.86 4.50 31.96
N THR A 286 11.34 5.74 31.90
CA THR A 286 10.52 6.94 32.13
C THR A 286 9.40 7.05 31.09
N ILE A 287 9.68 6.77 29.82
CA ILE A 287 8.65 6.76 28.75
C ILE A 287 7.60 5.68 29.03
N LEU A 288 8.02 4.46 29.40
CA LEU A 288 7.13 3.36 29.77
C LEU A 288 6.28 3.70 31.01
N ASN A 289 6.86 4.33 32.03
CA ASN A 289 6.12 4.78 33.22
C ASN A 289 5.03 5.78 32.85
N LYS A 290 5.35 6.78 32.02
CA LYS A 290 4.39 7.80 31.55
C LYS A 290 3.26 7.22 30.70
N ALA A 291 3.46 6.06 30.07
CA ALA A 291 2.39 5.36 29.36
C ALA A 291 1.29 4.90 30.32
N GLN A 292 1.68 4.41 31.49
CA GLN A 292 0.80 3.86 32.54
C GLN A 292 0.13 4.94 33.39
N GLU A 293 0.70 6.15 33.42
CA GLU A 293 0.07 7.29 34.10
C GLU A 293 -1.31 7.63 33.52
N PRO A 294 -2.26 8.06 34.38
CA PRO A 294 -3.58 8.49 33.92
C PRO A 294 -3.46 9.66 32.94
N PRO A 295 -4.30 9.68 31.87
CA PRO A 295 -4.19 10.70 30.83
C PRO A 295 -4.48 12.09 31.39
N LYS A 296 -3.62 13.06 31.08
CA LYS A 296 -3.79 14.47 31.47
C LYS A 296 -4.90 15.17 30.68
N SER A 297 -5.32 14.59 29.55
CA SER A 297 -6.42 15.08 28.73
C SER A 297 -7.20 13.92 28.12
N LYS A 298 -8.52 14.09 28.02
CA LYS A 298 -9.41 13.14 27.32
C LYS A 298 -9.41 13.31 25.80
N LYS A 299 -8.72 14.34 25.27
CA LYS A 299 -8.65 14.59 23.83
C LYS A 299 -7.73 13.55 23.16
N VAL A 300 -8.20 12.93 22.08
CA VAL A 300 -7.46 11.87 21.36
C VAL A 300 -6.05 12.30 20.93
N GLN A 301 -5.84 13.60 20.64
CA GLN A 301 -4.53 14.15 20.27
C GLN A 301 -3.47 13.95 21.38
N HIS A 302 -3.87 14.00 22.65
CA HIS A 302 -2.96 13.73 23.78
C HIS A 302 -2.53 12.26 23.78
N SER A 303 -3.49 11.34 23.66
CA SER A 303 -3.24 9.89 23.60
C SER A 303 -2.33 9.55 22.42
N ASN A 304 -2.66 10.03 21.22
CA ASN A 304 -1.89 9.77 20.00
C ASN A 304 -0.46 10.29 20.08
N ALA A 305 -0.27 11.53 20.58
CA ALA A 305 1.07 12.10 20.72
C ALA A 305 1.92 11.35 21.75
N LYS A 306 1.32 10.95 22.89
CA LYS A 306 1.99 10.15 23.92
C LYS A 306 2.38 8.77 23.39
N ASN A 307 1.45 8.10 22.71
CA ASN A 307 1.64 6.77 22.18
C ASN A 307 2.63 6.74 21.01
N ALA A 308 2.70 7.80 20.18
CA ALA A 308 3.72 7.89 19.13
C ALA A 308 5.15 7.83 19.70
N VAL A 309 5.41 8.51 20.82
CA VAL A 309 6.70 8.45 21.51
C VAL A 309 6.93 7.06 22.12
N LEU A 310 5.89 6.47 22.72
CA LEU A 310 5.95 5.13 23.31
C LEU A 310 6.27 4.05 22.28
N PHE A 311 5.55 3.99 21.16
CA PHE A 311 5.78 3.00 20.10
C PHE A 311 7.18 3.13 19.51
N GLU A 312 7.68 4.36 19.31
CA GLU A 312 9.05 4.54 18.82
C GLU A 312 10.10 4.12 19.86
N ALA A 313 9.82 4.28 21.16
CA ALA A 313 10.68 3.80 22.23
C ALA A 313 10.68 2.27 22.31
N ILE A 314 9.51 1.64 22.16
CA ILE A 314 9.36 0.19 22.06
C ILE A 314 10.13 -0.34 20.85
N ASN A 315 10.03 0.30 19.68
CA ASN A 315 10.80 -0.09 18.50
C ASN A 315 12.31 -0.02 18.74
N LEU A 316 12.80 0.99 19.48
CA LEU A 316 14.23 1.06 19.85
C LEU A 316 14.63 -0.05 20.83
N ILE A 317 13.77 -0.39 21.80
CA ILE A 317 13.98 -1.50 22.74
C ILE A 317 14.09 -2.83 21.97
N ILE A 318 13.15 -3.09 21.06
CA ILE A 318 13.12 -4.30 20.22
C ILE A 318 14.36 -4.35 19.32
N HIS A 319 14.70 -3.23 18.67
CA HIS A 319 15.84 -3.17 17.76
C HIS A 319 17.19 -3.44 18.47
N SER A 320 17.32 -2.99 19.72
CA SER A 320 18.55 -3.17 20.50
C SER A 320 18.69 -4.60 21.06
N ASP A 321 17.54 -5.27 21.33
CA ASP A 321 17.43 -6.65 21.85
C ASP A 321 18.42 -7.02 22.98
N SER A 322 18.74 -6.06 23.85
CA SER A 322 19.84 -6.20 24.83
C SER A 322 19.40 -6.15 26.29
N GLU A 323 18.18 -5.65 26.57
CA GLU A 323 17.68 -5.40 27.93
C GLU A 323 16.37 -6.17 28.17
N PRO A 324 16.43 -7.43 28.67
CA PRO A 324 15.27 -8.28 28.84
C PRO A 324 14.14 -7.66 29.68
N THR A 325 14.50 -6.87 30.70
CA THR A 325 13.53 -6.18 31.55
C THR A 325 12.70 -5.16 30.78
N LEU A 326 13.32 -4.41 29.85
CA LEU A 326 12.62 -3.45 29.00
C LEU A 326 11.75 -4.17 27.96
N LEU A 327 12.23 -5.27 27.39
CA LEU A 327 11.47 -6.09 26.42
C LEU A 327 10.19 -6.65 27.06
N VAL A 328 10.29 -7.23 28.27
CA VAL A 328 9.12 -7.75 29.01
C VAL A 328 8.14 -6.62 29.34
N ARG A 329 8.62 -5.45 29.78
CA ARG A 329 7.75 -4.30 30.06
C ARG A 329 7.07 -3.77 28.80
N ALA A 330 7.77 -3.71 27.67
CA ALA A 330 7.23 -3.33 26.38
C ALA A 330 6.12 -4.31 25.94
N CYS A 331 6.37 -5.62 26.02
CA CYS A 331 5.39 -6.65 25.71
C CYS A 331 4.11 -6.50 26.54
N ASN A 332 4.25 -6.35 27.86
CA ASN A 332 3.12 -6.14 28.76
C ASN A 332 2.32 -4.87 28.42
N GLN A 333 3.00 -3.78 28.04
CA GLN A 333 2.34 -2.53 27.64
C GLN A 333 1.57 -2.68 26.33
N LEU A 334 2.13 -3.40 25.34
CA LEU A 334 1.44 -3.72 24.10
C LEU A 334 0.24 -4.65 24.33
N GLY A 335 0.35 -5.60 25.27
CA GLY A 335 -0.73 -6.53 25.60
C GLY A 335 -1.98 -5.81 26.09
N GLN A 336 -1.81 -4.73 26.85
CA GLN A 336 -2.93 -3.85 27.24
C GLN A 336 -3.57 -3.15 26.03
N PHE A 337 -2.79 -2.84 24.99
CA PHE A 337 -3.31 -2.18 23.79
C PHE A 337 -4.10 -3.12 22.89
N LEU A 338 -3.87 -4.44 22.93
CA LEU A 338 -4.65 -5.42 22.16
C LEU A 338 -6.15 -5.39 22.48
N SER A 339 -6.52 -5.04 23.71
CA SER A 339 -7.92 -4.90 24.14
C SER A 339 -8.40 -3.44 24.18
N ASN A 340 -7.65 -2.51 23.59
CA ASN A 340 -8.01 -1.10 23.59
C ASN A 340 -9.25 -0.85 22.72
N ARG A 341 -10.05 0.17 23.02
CA ARG A 341 -11.22 0.56 22.21
C ARG A 341 -10.83 1.12 20.85
N GLU A 342 -9.66 1.74 20.73
CA GLU A 342 -9.17 2.34 19.48
C GLU A 342 -8.52 1.30 18.56
N THR A 343 -9.10 1.10 17.37
CA THR A 343 -8.60 0.14 16.37
C THR A 343 -7.14 0.40 15.98
N ASN A 344 -6.74 1.66 15.86
CA ASN A 344 -5.36 2.03 15.52
C ASN A 344 -4.34 1.53 16.57
N LEU A 345 -4.70 1.54 17.86
CA LEU A 345 -3.80 1.06 18.91
C LEU A 345 -3.71 -0.47 18.92
N ARG A 346 -4.82 -1.16 18.65
CA ARG A 346 -4.82 -2.62 18.49
C ARG A 346 -3.94 -3.05 17.31
N TYR A 347 -4.08 -2.37 16.17
CA TYR A 347 -3.26 -2.62 14.98
C TYR A 347 -1.76 -2.46 15.28
N LEU A 348 -1.36 -1.29 15.79
CA LEU A 348 0.05 -1.00 16.08
C LEU A 348 0.61 -1.93 17.17
N ALA A 349 -0.22 -2.35 18.13
CA ALA A 349 0.21 -3.28 19.15
C ALA A 349 0.51 -4.66 18.59
N LEU A 350 -0.35 -5.18 17.71
CA LEU A 350 -0.10 -6.43 17.00
C LEU A 350 1.17 -6.34 16.14
N GLU A 351 1.34 -5.25 15.39
CA GLU A 351 2.52 -5.02 14.54
C GLU A 351 3.82 -5.01 15.37
N SER A 352 3.89 -4.25 16.47
CA SER A 352 5.08 -4.24 17.33
C SER A 352 5.31 -5.58 18.04
N MET A 353 4.25 -6.31 18.39
CA MET A 353 4.38 -7.64 18.98
C MET A 353 4.95 -8.68 18.00
N CYS A 354 4.68 -8.56 16.69
CA CYS A 354 5.29 -9.45 15.68
C CYS A 354 6.81 -9.36 15.73
N HIS A 355 7.35 -8.16 15.91
CA HIS A 355 8.79 -7.98 16.06
C HIS A 355 9.31 -8.56 17.39
N LEU A 356 8.61 -8.36 18.51
CA LEU A 356 8.96 -8.99 19.80
C LEU A 356 8.95 -10.51 19.75
N ALA A 357 8.01 -11.12 19.02
CA ALA A 357 7.93 -12.58 18.88
C ALA A 357 9.19 -13.20 18.29
N THR A 358 10.02 -12.42 17.58
CA THR A 358 11.30 -12.90 17.02
C THR A 358 12.48 -12.86 18.01
N SER A 359 12.33 -12.20 19.16
CA SER A 359 13.38 -12.10 20.20
C SER A 359 13.30 -13.25 21.19
N GLU A 360 14.44 -13.89 21.46
CA GLU A 360 14.54 -15.02 22.40
C GLU A 360 14.16 -14.62 23.84
N PHE A 361 14.40 -13.36 24.24
CA PHE A 361 14.13 -12.87 25.59
C PHE A 361 12.65 -12.58 25.85
N SER A 362 11.86 -12.36 24.80
CA SER A 362 10.46 -11.92 24.92
C SER A 362 9.44 -12.87 24.30
N HIS A 363 9.87 -13.89 23.55
CA HIS A 363 9.00 -14.88 22.91
C HIS A 363 7.98 -15.49 23.89
N GLU A 364 8.44 -15.93 25.06
CA GLU A 364 7.57 -16.50 26.12
C GLU A 364 6.60 -15.47 26.72
N GLU A 365 6.96 -14.19 26.74
CA GLU A 365 6.07 -13.13 27.22
C GLU A 365 4.96 -12.83 26.20
N VAL A 366 5.28 -12.86 24.91
CA VAL A 366 4.30 -12.65 23.83
C VAL A 366 3.24 -13.76 23.83
N LYS A 367 3.65 -15.02 24.05
CA LYS A 367 2.75 -16.18 24.10
C LYS A 367 1.67 -16.06 25.17
N LYS A 368 1.90 -15.34 26.27
CA LYS A 368 0.88 -15.09 27.31
C LYS A 368 -0.34 -14.32 26.79
N HIS A 369 -0.22 -13.65 25.65
CA HIS A 369 -1.31 -12.90 25.02
C HIS A 369 -2.01 -13.66 23.88
N GLN A 370 -1.65 -14.93 23.61
CA GLN A 370 -2.19 -15.75 22.51
C GLN A 370 -3.73 -15.73 22.45
N GLU A 371 -4.42 -15.94 23.59
CA GLU A 371 -5.89 -15.93 23.63
C GLU A 371 -6.50 -14.62 23.11
N VAL A 372 -5.90 -13.47 23.48
CA VAL A 372 -6.37 -12.14 23.04
C VAL A 372 -6.11 -11.94 21.55
N VAL A 373 -5.01 -12.49 21.02
CA VAL A 373 -4.68 -12.42 19.59
C VAL A 373 -5.61 -13.32 18.78
N ILE A 374 -5.92 -14.53 19.25
CA ILE A 374 -6.93 -15.42 18.64
C ILE A 374 -8.30 -14.72 18.60
N LEU A 375 -8.69 -14.06 19.68
CA LEU A 375 -9.93 -13.28 19.73
C LEU A 375 -9.90 -12.13 18.70
N SER A 376 -8.76 -11.46 18.55
CA SER A 376 -8.59 -10.37 17.58
C SER A 376 -8.75 -10.89 16.14
N MET A 377 -8.16 -12.04 15.80
CA MET A 377 -8.34 -12.69 14.50
C MET A 377 -9.82 -12.98 14.20
N LYS A 378 -10.58 -13.47 15.20
CA LYS A 378 -11.97 -13.91 15.03
C LYS A 378 -12.99 -12.76 15.04
N MET A 379 -12.80 -11.77 15.91
CA MET A 379 -13.85 -10.81 16.27
C MET A 379 -13.63 -9.40 15.71
N GLU A 380 -12.42 -9.07 15.24
CA GLU A 380 -12.16 -7.74 14.70
C GLU A 380 -12.93 -7.49 13.41
N LYS A 381 -13.49 -6.27 13.29
CA LYS A 381 -14.24 -5.86 12.09
C LYS A 381 -13.30 -5.53 10.94
N ASP A 382 -12.12 -5.01 11.25
CA ASP A 382 -11.15 -4.56 10.26
C ASP A 382 -10.30 -5.74 9.77
N VAL A 383 -10.28 -5.93 8.45
CA VAL A 383 -9.54 -7.01 7.78
C VAL A 383 -8.03 -6.89 8.03
N SER A 384 -7.48 -5.68 8.06
CA SER A 384 -6.04 -5.45 8.28
C SER A 384 -5.61 -5.82 9.70
N VAL A 385 -6.46 -5.59 10.70
CA VAL A 385 -6.21 -6.01 12.10
C VAL A 385 -6.27 -7.53 12.22
N ARG A 386 -7.24 -8.18 11.55
CA ARG A 386 -7.31 -9.65 11.51
C ARG A 386 -6.07 -10.26 10.84
N GLN A 387 -5.59 -9.67 9.75
CA GLN A 387 -4.37 -10.10 9.07
C GLN A 387 -3.15 -9.98 10.00
N MET A 388 -2.99 -8.83 10.69
CA MET A 388 -1.88 -8.66 11.64
C MET A 388 -1.97 -9.62 12.84
N ALA A 389 -3.18 -10.00 13.27
CA ALA A 389 -3.35 -11.04 14.29
C ALA A 389 -2.90 -12.42 13.79
N VAL A 390 -3.20 -12.77 12.53
CA VAL A 390 -2.70 -14.00 11.89
C VAL A 390 -1.16 -13.96 11.79
N ASP A 391 -0.57 -12.84 11.43
CA ASP A 391 0.89 -12.66 11.37
C ASP A 391 1.55 -12.90 12.73
N LEU A 392 0.95 -12.35 13.78
CA LEU A 392 1.45 -12.49 15.14
C LEU A 392 1.31 -13.94 15.64
N LEU A 393 0.19 -14.61 15.38
CA LEU A 393 0.02 -16.02 15.70
C LEU A 393 1.05 -16.89 14.99
N TYR A 394 1.31 -16.61 13.71
CA TYR A 394 2.36 -17.29 12.96
C TYR A 394 3.76 -17.04 13.56
N ALA A 395 4.07 -15.80 13.95
CA ALA A 395 5.37 -15.44 14.51
C ALA A 395 5.62 -16.02 15.91
N MET A 396 4.59 -16.11 16.76
CA MET A 396 4.70 -16.68 18.11
C MET A 396 4.55 -18.21 18.17
N CYS A 397 4.29 -18.86 17.03
CA CYS A 397 4.03 -20.29 16.99
C CYS A 397 5.32 -21.09 17.20
N ASP A 398 5.28 -22.04 18.13
CA ASP A 398 6.31 -23.01 18.42
C ASP A 398 5.70 -24.41 18.67
N ARG A 399 6.52 -25.39 19.10
CA ARG A 399 6.06 -26.76 19.35
C ARG A 399 5.02 -26.88 20.46
N SER A 400 4.92 -25.90 21.36
CA SER A 400 4.02 -25.96 22.51
C SER A 400 2.60 -25.50 22.18
N ASN A 401 2.43 -24.65 21.16
CA ASN A 401 1.13 -24.06 20.80
C ASN A 401 0.71 -24.27 19.34
N ALA A 402 1.52 -24.95 18.52
CA ALA A 402 1.22 -25.18 17.10
C ALA A 402 -0.14 -25.83 16.84
N GLU A 403 -0.50 -26.84 17.63
CA GLU A 403 -1.77 -27.55 17.45
C GLU A 403 -2.98 -26.63 17.65
N GLU A 404 -2.96 -25.82 18.72
CA GLU A 404 -4.02 -24.86 19.02
C GLU A 404 -4.10 -23.74 17.97
N ILE A 405 -2.96 -23.15 17.60
CA ILE A 405 -2.90 -22.06 16.62
C ILE A 405 -3.39 -22.55 15.25
N VAL A 406 -2.92 -23.70 14.77
CA VAL A 406 -3.35 -24.27 13.49
C VAL A 406 -4.84 -24.59 13.51
N GLN A 407 -5.35 -25.18 14.60
CA GLN A 407 -6.77 -25.47 14.73
C GLN A 407 -7.62 -24.19 14.65
N GLU A 408 -7.21 -23.13 15.35
CA GLU A 408 -7.97 -21.88 15.35
C GLU A 408 -7.88 -21.11 14.04
N MET A 409 -6.75 -21.21 13.36
CA MET A 409 -6.62 -20.73 11.99
C MET A 409 -7.56 -21.49 11.04
N LEU A 410 -7.60 -22.82 11.10
CA LEU A 410 -8.52 -23.61 10.25
C LEU A 410 -9.99 -23.27 10.52
N ASN A 411 -10.39 -23.12 11.79
CA ASN A 411 -11.75 -22.72 12.17
C ASN A 411 -12.12 -21.34 11.59
N TYR A 412 -11.20 -20.37 11.65
CA TYR A 412 -11.44 -19.04 11.11
C TYR A 412 -11.46 -19.03 9.58
N LEU A 413 -10.64 -19.86 8.92
CA LEU A 413 -10.52 -19.92 7.46
C LEU A 413 -11.87 -20.18 6.74
N GLU A 414 -12.77 -20.95 7.35
CA GLU A 414 -14.11 -21.22 6.81
C GLU A 414 -14.92 -19.94 6.57
N THR A 415 -14.80 -18.98 7.49
CA THR A 415 -15.56 -17.72 7.48
C THR A 415 -14.72 -16.51 7.06
N ALA A 416 -13.41 -16.70 6.87
CA ALA A 416 -12.48 -15.63 6.49
C ALA A 416 -12.81 -15.04 5.11
N ASP A 417 -12.53 -13.75 4.94
CA ASP A 417 -12.62 -13.04 3.67
C ASP A 417 -11.62 -13.60 2.64
N TYR A 418 -12.02 -13.65 1.37
CA TYR A 418 -11.20 -14.21 0.27
C TYR A 418 -9.78 -13.60 0.19
N SER A 419 -9.63 -12.32 0.55
CA SER A 419 -8.33 -11.63 0.52
C SER A 419 -7.30 -12.16 1.51
N ILE A 420 -7.71 -12.84 2.59
CA ILE A 420 -6.80 -13.38 3.62
C ILE A 420 -6.56 -14.88 3.41
N ARG A 421 -7.49 -15.59 2.76
CA ARG A 421 -7.49 -17.07 2.69
C ARG A 421 -6.19 -17.65 2.12
N GLU A 422 -5.70 -17.12 1.00
CA GLU A 422 -4.50 -17.65 0.34
C GLU A 422 -3.27 -17.59 1.25
N GLU A 423 -3.00 -16.42 1.83
CA GLU A 423 -1.88 -16.21 2.75
C GLU A 423 -2.01 -17.06 4.02
N MET A 424 -3.23 -17.19 4.53
CA MET A 424 -3.52 -17.96 5.73
C MET A 424 -3.37 -19.47 5.49
N VAL A 425 -3.82 -19.99 4.35
CA VAL A 425 -3.60 -21.40 3.95
C VAL A 425 -2.10 -21.69 3.88
N LEU A 426 -1.32 -20.79 3.27
CA LEU A 426 0.13 -20.94 3.19
C LEU A 426 0.77 -20.98 4.58
N LYS A 427 0.39 -20.08 5.49
CA LYS A 427 0.90 -20.08 6.87
C LYS A 427 0.52 -21.33 7.64
N VAL A 428 -0.73 -21.77 7.54
CA VAL A 428 -1.18 -23.03 8.16
C VAL A 428 -0.37 -24.21 7.63
N ALA A 429 -0.14 -24.29 6.32
CA ALA A 429 0.67 -25.35 5.72
C ALA A 429 2.10 -25.34 6.25
N ILE A 430 2.74 -24.16 6.32
CA ILE A 430 4.11 -24.01 6.84
C ILE A 430 4.18 -24.40 8.32
N LEU A 431 3.23 -23.95 9.15
CA LEU A 431 3.21 -24.27 10.59
C LEU A 431 3.01 -25.78 10.81
N ALA A 432 2.06 -26.37 10.07
CA ALA A 432 1.80 -27.80 10.12
C ALA A 432 3.04 -28.61 9.69
N GLU A 433 3.70 -28.23 8.59
CA GLU A 433 4.93 -28.89 8.13
C GLU A 433 6.07 -28.76 9.15
N LYS A 434 6.26 -27.56 9.72
CA LYS A 434 7.36 -27.26 10.63
C LYS A 434 7.22 -27.93 11.99
N TYR A 435 6.00 -28.06 12.51
CA TYR A 435 5.74 -28.48 13.89
C TYR A 435 4.97 -29.80 14.02
N ALA A 436 4.54 -30.43 12.93
CA ALA A 436 3.98 -31.77 13.00
C ALA A 436 4.99 -32.75 13.60
N THR A 437 4.46 -33.61 14.46
CA THR A 437 5.24 -34.63 15.19
C THR A 437 5.04 -36.02 14.61
N ASP A 438 3.95 -36.25 13.85
CA ASP A 438 3.70 -37.45 13.07
C ASP A 438 3.26 -37.04 11.66
N PHE A 439 3.98 -37.52 10.66
CA PHE A 439 3.78 -37.17 9.25
C PHE A 439 3.23 -38.34 8.44
N THR A 440 2.95 -39.46 9.10
CA THR A 440 2.75 -40.72 8.41
C THR A 440 1.27 -40.96 8.21
N TRP A 441 0.82 -40.88 6.95
CA TRP A 441 -0.55 -41.28 6.61
C TRP A 441 -0.55 -42.75 6.27
N PHE A 442 -1.25 -43.53 7.09
CA PHE A 442 -1.41 -44.97 6.87
C PHE A 442 -2.76 -45.24 6.21
N ASN A 443 -2.83 -46.26 5.35
CA ASN A 443 -4.04 -46.68 4.65
C ASN A 443 -4.64 -45.57 3.78
N PHE A 444 -3.81 -44.83 3.04
CA PHE A 444 -4.27 -43.91 2.00
C PHE A 444 -4.97 -44.70 0.89
N VAL A 445 -6.29 -44.66 0.88
CA VAL A 445 -7.13 -45.38 -0.09
C VAL A 445 -8.07 -44.37 -0.75
N PRO A 446 -7.72 -43.87 -1.94
CA PRO A 446 -8.68 -43.19 -2.79
C PRO A 446 -9.67 -44.22 -3.34
N ALA A 447 -10.95 -43.91 -3.27
CA ALA A 447 -12.03 -44.69 -3.83
C ALA A 447 -12.90 -43.79 -4.70
N LEU A 448 -13.15 -44.21 -5.95
CA LEU A 448 -14.08 -43.51 -6.81
C LEU A 448 -15.50 -43.79 -6.34
N GLN A 449 -16.23 -42.73 -6.02
CA GLN A 449 -17.66 -42.75 -5.71
C GLN A 449 -18.43 -42.20 -6.92
N TRP A 450 -19.23 -43.07 -7.51
CA TRP A 450 -20.08 -42.75 -8.66
C TRP A 450 -21.31 -43.64 -8.65
N GLU A 451 -22.48 -43.08 -8.96
CA GLU A 451 -23.70 -43.87 -9.02
C GLU A 451 -23.59 -44.96 -10.10
N SER A 452 -24.08 -46.17 -9.81
CA SER A 452 -23.94 -47.35 -10.67
C SER A 452 -24.44 -47.12 -12.11
N ASP A 453 -25.50 -46.33 -12.25
CA ASP A 453 -26.12 -46.03 -13.55
C ASP A 453 -25.29 -45.04 -14.38
N ASN A 454 -24.53 -44.17 -13.71
CA ASN A 454 -23.63 -43.22 -14.37
C ASN A 454 -22.27 -43.86 -14.72
N ALA A 455 -21.87 -44.93 -14.05
CA ALA A 455 -20.65 -45.69 -14.37
C ALA A 455 -20.74 -46.40 -15.75
N LEU A 456 -21.95 -46.66 -16.24
CA LEU A 456 -22.19 -47.16 -17.60
C LEU A 456 -22.02 -46.07 -18.67
N LYS A 457 -22.11 -44.79 -18.28
CA LYS A 457 -22.06 -43.63 -19.19
C LYS A 457 -20.68 -42.96 -19.23
N LEU A 458 -19.97 -42.97 -18.10
CA LEU A 458 -18.61 -42.46 -17.96
C LEU A 458 -17.75 -43.52 -17.29
N ASN A 459 -16.83 -44.11 -18.06
CA ASN A 459 -15.88 -45.08 -17.53
C ASN A 459 -14.66 -44.34 -16.99
N VAL A 460 -14.46 -44.37 -15.67
CA VAL A 460 -13.29 -43.75 -15.01
C VAL A 460 -12.44 -44.84 -14.38
N GLN A 461 -11.25 -45.03 -14.92
CA GLN A 461 -10.25 -45.94 -14.38
C GLN A 461 -9.28 -45.18 -13.48
N MET A 462 -9.14 -45.64 -12.25
CA MET A 462 -8.21 -45.10 -11.27
C MET A 462 -7.08 -46.10 -11.06
N LYS A 463 -5.83 -45.67 -11.29
CA LYS A 463 -4.67 -46.54 -11.03
C LYS A 463 -4.45 -46.69 -9.53
N PRO A 464 -4.09 -47.88 -9.02
CA PRO A 464 -3.69 -48.02 -7.63
C PRO A 464 -2.52 -47.10 -7.29
N VAL A 465 -2.53 -46.53 -6.08
CA VAL A 465 -1.45 -45.73 -5.51
C VAL A 465 -0.90 -46.43 -4.27
N GLU A 466 0.29 -46.01 -3.82
CA GLU A 466 0.85 -46.57 -2.59
C GLU A 466 -0.04 -46.23 -1.38
N PRO A 467 -0.30 -47.20 -0.48
CA PRO A 467 -1.21 -47.02 0.65
C PRO A 467 -0.57 -46.22 1.80
N THR A 468 0.72 -45.90 1.69
CA THR A 468 1.47 -45.13 2.67
C THR A 468 2.00 -43.89 1.98
N LEU A 469 1.69 -42.72 2.53
CA LEU A 469 2.31 -41.47 2.11
C LEU A 469 3.33 -41.06 3.17
N GLU A 470 4.61 -41.05 2.80
CA GLU A 470 5.69 -40.59 3.67
C GLU A 470 5.70 -39.06 3.82
N ALA A 471 6.35 -38.58 4.89
CA ALA A 471 6.56 -37.16 5.16
C ALA A 471 7.22 -36.45 3.97
N GLY A 472 6.61 -35.37 3.48
CA GLY A 472 7.15 -34.58 2.36
C GLY A 472 7.09 -35.28 0.99
N ALA A 473 6.51 -36.49 0.91
CA ALA A 473 6.26 -37.16 -0.36
C ALA A 473 4.95 -36.69 -0.99
N GLN A 474 4.83 -36.88 -2.31
CA GLN A 474 3.60 -36.62 -3.05
C GLN A 474 3.16 -37.88 -3.80
N ILE A 475 1.89 -38.25 -3.65
CA ILE A 475 1.24 -39.27 -4.49
C ILE A 475 0.50 -38.58 -5.64
N GLN A 476 0.72 -39.08 -6.86
CA GLN A 476 -0.07 -38.67 -8.03
C GLN A 476 -1.10 -39.74 -8.36
N GLN A 477 -2.38 -39.43 -8.12
CA GLN A 477 -3.49 -40.30 -8.51
C GLN A 477 -3.82 -40.08 -10.00
N LEU A 478 -3.35 -40.98 -10.87
CA LEU A 478 -3.70 -40.94 -12.29
C LEU A 478 -5.10 -41.49 -12.52
N LEU A 479 -5.92 -40.72 -13.23
CA LEU A 479 -7.29 -41.06 -13.65
C LEU A 479 -7.35 -41.07 -15.17
N THR A 480 -8.00 -42.07 -15.75
CA THR A 480 -8.31 -42.13 -17.19
C THR A 480 -9.81 -42.21 -17.34
N ALA A 481 -10.41 -41.27 -18.07
CA ALA A 481 -11.85 -41.19 -18.25
C ALA A 481 -12.21 -41.34 -19.74
N GLU A 482 -13.17 -42.21 -20.03
CA GLU A 482 -13.75 -42.40 -21.36
C GLU A 482 -15.26 -42.13 -21.30
N CYS A 483 -15.73 -41.18 -22.10
CA CYS A 483 -17.14 -40.83 -22.20
C CYS A 483 -17.85 -41.79 -23.16
N ILE A 484 -18.71 -42.66 -22.61
CA ILE A 484 -19.46 -43.66 -23.37
C ILE A 484 -20.77 -43.05 -23.89
N GLU A 485 -21.54 -42.41 -23.02
CA GLU A 485 -22.80 -41.74 -23.30
C GLU A 485 -22.89 -40.41 -22.52
N ASP A 486 -23.82 -39.53 -22.86
CA ASP A 486 -24.07 -38.31 -22.08
C ASP A 486 -24.58 -38.62 -20.67
N TYR A 487 -24.09 -37.83 -19.73
CA TYR A 487 -24.38 -37.92 -18.31
C TYR A 487 -24.51 -36.52 -17.71
N ALA A 488 -25.08 -36.47 -16.52
CA ALA A 488 -25.15 -35.29 -15.67
C ALA A 488 -24.28 -35.52 -14.43
N ASP A 489 -23.87 -34.43 -13.77
CA ASP A 489 -23.01 -34.44 -12.57
C ASP A 489 -21.55 -34.87 -12.84
N ALA A 490 -20.70 -34.91 -11.80
CA ALA A 490 -19.30 -35.31 -11.90
C ALA A 490 -18.84 -36.23 -10.74
N PRO A 491 -17.97 -37.22 -11.03
CA PRO A 491 -17.57 -38.23 -10.05
C PRO A 491 -16.83 -37.63 -8.86
N THR A 492 -16.94 -38.29 -7.71
CA THR A 492 -16.28 -37.86 -6.48
C THR A 492 -15.23 -38.89 -6.10
N ILE A 493 -14.02 -38.45 -5.74
CA ILE A 493 -13.05 -39.31 -5.07
C ILE A 493 -13.24 -39.14 -3.57
N GLU A 494 -13.53 -40.24 -2.91
CA GLU A 494 -13.46 -40.35 -1.46
C GLU A 494 -12.06 -40.81 -1.07
N VAL A 495 -11.34 -39.99 -0.31
CA VAL A 495 -10.02 -40.35 0.20
C VAL A 495 -10.18 -40.72 1.67
N ASN A 496 -9.87 -41.98 1.97
CA ASN A 496 -9.78 -42.47 3.34
C ASN A 496 -8.31 -42.61 3.71
N PHE A 497 -7.94 -42.18 4.92
CA PHE A 497 -6.60 -42.39 5.47
C PHE A 497 -6.66 -42.39 6.99
N ARG A 498 -5.59 -42.86 7.63
CA ARG A 498 -5.44 -42.87 9.08
C ARG A 498 -4.33 -41.92 9.47
N TYR A 499 -4.64 -41.04 10.41
CA TYR A 499 -3.73 -40.03 10.95
C TYR A 499 -3.87 -39.99 12.47
N ASN A 500 -2.76 -40.09 13.21
CA ASN A 500 -2.75 -40.18 14.68
C ASN A 500 -3.73 -41.22 15.26
N GLY A 501 -3.86 -42.37 14.61
CA GLY A 501 -4.77 -43.44 15.02
C GLY A 501 -6.26 -43.19 14.71
N ALA A 502 -6.64 -41.98 14.33
CA ALA A 502 -7.99 -41.61 13.90
C ALA A 502 -8.18 -41.82 12.39
N GLN A 503 -9.39 -42.24 12.00
CA GLN A 503 -9.75 -42.38 10.59
C GLN A 503 -10.23 -41.03 10.07
N GLN A 504 -9.63 -40.59 8.97
CA GLN A 504 -9.96 -39.37 8.26
C GLN A 504 -10.61 -39.71 6.92
N LYS A 505 -11.57 -38.88 6.53
CA LYS A 505 -12.33 -39.03 5.29
C LYS A 505 -12.63 -37.65 4.72
N PHE A 506 -12.31 -37.45 3.45
CA PHE A 506 -12.77 -36.27 2.71
C PHE A 506 -13.10 -36.62 1.26
N ASN A 507 -13.95 -35.79 0.67
CA ASN A 507 -14.52 -36.00 -0.66
C ASN A 507 -14.07 -34.90 -1.61
N ILE A 508 -13.55 -35.28 -2.77
CA ILE A 508 -13.12 -34.36 -3.83
C ILE A 508 -14.00 -34.59 -5.05
N LYS A 509 -14.82 -33.60 -5.44
CA LYS A 509 -15.56 -33.67 -6.70
C LYS A 509 -14.61 -33.45 -7.87
N LEU A 510 -14.54 -34.41 -8.78
CA LEU A 510 -13.66 -34.34 -9.95
C LEU A 510 -14.25 -33.40 -11.00
N PRO A 511 -13.43 -32.60 -11.69
CA PRO A 511 -13.88 -31.73 -12.76
C PRO A 511 -14.09 -32.50 -14.08
N LEU A 512 -14.71 -33.69 -14.01
CA LEU A 512 -15.00 -34.59 -15.13
C LEU A 512 -16.47 -34.47 -15.56
N THR A 513 -16.87 -33.27 -15.96
CA THR A 513 -18.19 -32.95 -16.51
C THR A 513 -18.22 -33.17 -18.03
N ILE A 514 -19.41 -33.32 -18.61
CA ILE A 514 -19.57 -33.67 -20.03
C ILE A 514 -18.91 -32.66 -21.00
N ASN A 515 -18.77 -31.39 -20.60
CA ASN A 515 -18.10 -30.38 -21.42
C ASN A 515 -16.59 -30.62 -21.63
N LYS A 516 -15.97 -31.50 -20.84
CA LYS A 516 -14.56 -31.88 -21.06
C LYS A 516 -14.33 -32.70 -22.32
N PHE A 517 -15.40 -33.20 -22.94
CA PHE A 517 -15.36 -33.99 -24.16
C PHE A 517 -15.77 -33.19 -25.42
N PHE A 518 -15.69 -31.86 -25.34
CA PHE A 518 -15.88 -31.00 -26.52
C PHE A 518 -14.68 -31.04 -27.47
N GLU A 519 -14.98 -31.15 -28.75
CA GLU A 519 -14.13 -30.71 -29.85
C GLU A 519 -14.60 -29.31 -30.29
N PRO A 520 -13.77 -28.26 -30.15
CA PRO A 520 -14.09 -26.92 -30.62
C PRO A 520 -14.35 -26.91 -32.14
N THR A 521 -15.42 -26.23 -32.59
CA THR A 521 -15.78 -26.22 -34.01
C THR A 521 -15.87 -24.80 -34.56
N GLU A 522 -15.03 -24.47 -35.53
CA GLU A 522 -15.12 -23.21 -36.27
C GLU A 522 -16.26 -23.25 -37.31
N MET A 523 -16.97 -22.14 -37.46
CA MET A 523 -17.94 -21.93 -38.54
C MET A 523 -18.24 -20.44 -38.73
N ASN A 524 -18.68 -20.08 -39.94
CA ASN A 524 -19.10 -18.71 -40.26
C ASN A 524 -20.56 -18.43 -39.82
N ALA A 525 -20.96 -17.16 -39.92
CA ALA A 525 -22.29 -16.70 -39.48
C ALA A 525 -23.44 -17.43 -40.19
N ASP A 526 -23.35 -17.63 -41.51
CA ASP A 526 -24.38 -18.32 -42.29
C ASP A 526 -24.57 -19.76 -41.83
N SER A 527 -23.47 -20.49 -41.65
CA SER A 527 -23.48 -21.89 -41.19
C SER A 527 -24.02 -22.00 -39.76
N PHE A 528 -23.60 -21.09 -38.88
CA PHE A 528 -24.07 -21.04 -37.49
C PHE A 528 -25.58 -20.83 -37.45
N PHE A 529 -26.11 -19.80 -38.10
CA PHE A 529 -27.53 -19.48 -38.03
C PHE A 529 -28.42 -20.47 -38.81
N ALA A 530 -27.89 -21.12 -39.85
CA ALA A 530 -28.59 -22.24 -40.50
C ALA A 530 -28.80 -23.40 -39.52
N ARG A 531 -27.73 -23.84 -38.84
CA ARG A 531 -27.80 -24.91 -37.83
C ARG A 531 -28.63 -24.48 -36.61
N TRP A 532 -28.47 -23.24 -36.17
CA TRP A 532 -29.23 -22.66 -35.07
C TRP A 532 -30.73 -22.77 -35.33
N LYS A 533 -31.20 -22.38 -36.53
CA LYS A 533 -32.61 -22.45 -36.92
C LYS A 533 -33.12 -23.89 -37.02
N ASN A 534 -32.29 -24.84 -37.46
CA ASN A 534 -32.66 -26.26 -37.56
C ASN A 534 -32.85 -26.91 -36.18
N LEU A 535 -32.13 -26.46 -35.16
CA LEU A 535 -32.26 -26.93 -33.77
C LEU A 535 -33.30 -26.09 -33.01
N SER A 536 -34.56 -26.08 -33.47
CA SER A 536 -35.62 -25.23 -32.89
C SER A 536 -36.67 -25.97 -32.05
N GLY A 537 -36.58 -27.30 -31.91
CA GLY A 537 -37.51 -28.06 -31.06
C GLY A 537 -37.37 -27.71 -29.58
N ASP A 538 -38.46 -27.79 -28.82
CA ASP A 538 -38.46 -27.48 -27.38
C ASP A 538 -37.47 -28.36 -26.58
N GLN A 539 -37.26 -29.61 -27.02
CA GLN A 539 -36.27 -30.53 -26.44
C GLN A 539 -34.83 -30.23 -26.87
N GLN A 540 -34.62 -29.41 -27.91
CA GLN A 540 -33.30 -29.08 -28.46
C GLN A 540 -32.83 -27.68 -28.06
N ARG A 541 -33.57 -27.00 -27.17
CA ARG A 541 -33.27 -25.63 -26.73
C ARG A 541 -33.41 -25.51 -25.21
N ALA A 542 -32.35 -25.05 -24.56
CA ALA A 542 -32.39 -24.57 -23.17
C ALA A 542 -32.07 -23.07 -23.14
N GLN A 543 -32.80 -22.32 -22.31
CA GLN A 543 -32.56 -20.90 -22.12
C GLN A 543 -32.72 -20.53 -20.65
N LYS A 544 -31.74 -19.84 -20.09
CA LYS A 544 -31.78 -19.28 -18.73
C LYS A 544 -31.42 -17.80 -18.76
N VAL A 545 -32.09 -17.02 -17.91
CA VAL A 545 -31.71 -15.64 -17.59
C VAL A 545 -31.34 -15.61 -16.13
N PHE A 546 -30.15 -15.12 -15.80
CA PHE A 546 -29.62 -15.15 -14.45
C PHE A 546 -28.75 -13.93 -14.16
N LYS A 547 -28.61 -13.58 -12.88
CA LYS A 547 -27.78 -12.46 -12.43
C LYS A 547 -26.32 -12.91 -12.34
N ALA A 548 -25.40 -12.07 -12.81
CA ALA A 548 -23.97 -12.36 -12.72
C ALA A 548 -23.51 -12.44 -11.25
N GLN A 549 -22.69 -13.43 -10.91
CA GLN A 549 -22.13 -13.59 -9.55
C GLN A 549 -21.10 -12.51 -9.21
N GLN A 550 -20.41 -12.01 -10.23
CA GLN A 550 -19.45 -10.91 -10.16
C GLN A 550 -19.89 -9.78 -11.10
N PRO A 551 -19.39 -8.53 -10.92
CA PRO A 551 -19.64 -7.45 -11.87
C PRO A 551 -19.29 -7.88 -13.30
N LEU A 552 -20.16 -7.56 -14.27
CA LEU A 552 -20.01 -8.02 -15.65
C LEU A 552 -18.68 -7.58 -16.27
N ASP A 553 -17.78 -8.55 -16.46
CA ASP A 553 -16.53 -8.43 -17.18
C ASP A 553 -16.58 -9.25 -18.46
N LEU A 554 -16.70 -8.57 -19.62
CA LEU A 554 -16.81 -9.23 -20.92
C LEU A 554 -15.53 -10.00 -21.31
N PRO A 555 -14.31 -9.43 -21.17
CA PRO A 555 -13.08 -10.18 -21.32
C PRO A 555 -13.03 -11.48 -20.48
N GLY A 556 -13.33 -11.40 -19.18
CA GLY A 556 -13.40 -12.56 -18.31
C GLY A 556 -14.45 -13.58 -18.76
N ALA A 557 -15.61 -13.11 -19.21
CA ALA A 557 -16.67 -13.97 -19.75
C ALA A 557 -16.22 -14.74 -21.00
N ARG A 558 -15.49 -14.10 -21.91
CA ARG A 558 -14.92 -14.75 -23.10
C ARG A 558 -13.91 -15.82 -22.73
N ASN A 559 -13.03 -15.53 -21.76
CA ASN A 559 -12.05 -16.52 -21.27
C ASN A 559 -12.71 -17.74 -20.65
N LYS A 560 -13.79 -17.55 -19.86
CA LYS A 560 -14.60 -18.64 -19.30
C LYS A 560 -15.20 -19.52 -20.40
N LEU A 561 -15.79 -18.93 -21.44
CA LEU A 561 -16.35 -19.67 -22.57
C LEU A 561 -15.31 -20.48 -23.33
N THR A 562 -14.12 -19.91 -23.59
CA THR A 562 -13.02 -20.64 -24.22
C THR A 562 -12.53 -21.78 -23.34
N GLY A 563 -12.38 -21.57 -22.03
CA GLY A 563 -11.99 -22.60 -21.07
C GLY A 563 -13.04 -23.69 -20.86
N PHE A 564 -14.29 -23.45 -21.27
CA PHE A 564 -15.37 -24.43 -21.20
C PHE A 564 -15.24 -25.55 -22.24
N GLY A 565 -14.45 -25.32 -23.31
CA GLY A 565 -14.14 -26.33 -24.33
C GLY A 565 -14.78 -26.08 -25.70
N MET A 566 -15.60 -25.03 -25.87
CA MET A 566 -16.21 -24.68 -27.16
C MET A 566 -15.38 -23.62 -27.90
N GLN A 567 -15.49 -23.59 -29.23
CA GLN A 567 -14.88 -22.53 -30.03
C GLN A 567 -15.72 -21.26 -29.94
N LEU A 568 -15.11 -20.16 -29.49
CA LEU A 568 -15.71 -18.83 -29.55
C LEU A 568 -15.63 -18.30 -30.98
N LEU A 569 -16.77 -17.87 -31.54
CA LEU A 569 -16.90 -17.44 -32.93
C LEU A 569 -17.04 -15.92 -33.01
N ASP A 570 -16.03 -15.27 -33.57
CA ASP A 570 -16.02 -13.82 -33.74
C ASP A 570 -16.84 -13.37 -34.95
N ASN A 571 -17.48 -12.21 -34.81
CA ASN A 571 -18.28 -11.57 -35.87
C ASN A 571 -19.44 -12.42 -36.41
N VAL A 572 -19.95 -13.37 -35.61
CA VAL A 572 -21.15 -14.15 -35.96
C VAL A 572 -22.42 -13.42 -35.55
N ASP A 573 -22.51 -12.90 -34.33
CA ASP A 573 -23.67 -12.13 -33.89
C ASP A 573 -23.62 -10.68 -34.38
N PRO A 574 -24.74 -10.09 -34.83
CA PRO A 574 -24.78 -8.67 -35.18
C PRO A 574 -24.45 -7.73 -34.02
N ASN A 575 -24.69 -8.16 -32.77
CA ASN A 575 -24.28 -7.41 -31.59
C ASN A 575 -22.90 -7.86 -31.11
N PRO A 576 -21.86 -7.00 -31.13
CA PRO A 576 -20.51 -7.37 -30.74
C PRO A 576 -20.36 -7.72 -29.25
N ASP A 577 -21.30 -7.33 -28.40
CA ASP A 577 -21.31 -7.71 -26.98
C ASP A 577 -21.81 -9.16 -26.77
N ASN A 578 -22.53 -9.73 -27.73
CA ASN A 578 -23.02 -11.11 -27.65
C ASN A 578 -21.90 -12.10 -27.97
N MET A 579 -21.80 -13.16 -27.19
CA MET A 579 -20.82 -14.21 -27.39
C MET A 579 -21.49 -15.45 -27.96
N VAL A 580 -20.92 -16.01 -29.02
CA VAL A 580 -21.44 -17.17 -29.72
C VAL A 580 -20.37 -18.25 -29.76
N CYS A 581 -20.72 -19.47 -29.36
CA CYS A 581 -19.79 -20.60 -29.41
C CYS A 581 -20.37 -21.81 -30.12
N ALA A 582 -19.50 -22.65 -30.69
CA ALA A 582 -19.86 -23.93 -31.25
C ALA A 582 -18.85 -25.02 -30.88
N GLY A 583 -19.34 -26.25 -30.73
CA GLY A 583 -18.51 -27.42 -30.45
C GLY A 583 -19.30 -28.71 -30.61
N ILE A 584 -18.60 -29.82 -30.68
CA ILE A 584 -19.20 -31.15 -30.78
C ILE A 584 -18.76 -31.95 -29.56
N ILE A 585 -19.70 -32.54 -28.82
CA ILE A 585 -19.36 -33.49 -27.76
C ILE A 585 -19.15 -34.85 -28.41
N HIS A 586 -17.98 -35.44 -28.19
CA HIS A 586 -17.67 -36.80 -28.63
C HIS A 586 -17.88 -37.78 -27.48
N THR A 587 -18.82 -38.70 -27.66
CA THR A 587 -18.92 -39.90 -26.83
C THR A 587 -18.65 -41.13 -27.70
N GLN A 588 -18.41 -42.28 -27.08
CA GLN A 588 -18.20 -43.54 -27.81
C GLN A 588 -19.40 -43.92 -28.68
N THR A 589 -20.61 -43.56 -28.25
CA THR A 589 -21.87 -43.94 -28.89
C THR A 589 -22.44 -42.90 -29.86
N GLN A 590 -22.09 -41.61 -29.71
CA GLN A 590 -22.71 -40.52 -30.46
C GLN A 590 -21.83 -39.26 -30.54
N GLN A 591 -22.15 -38.40 -31.50
CA GLN A 591 -21.62 -37.04 -31.59
C GLN A 591 -22.77 -36.03 -31.44
N VAL A 592 -22.63 -35.10 -30.51
CA VAL A 592 -23.69 -34.13 -30.20
C VAL A 592 -23.20 -32.72 -30.48
N GLY A 593 -23.64 -32.14 -31.61
CA GLY A 593 -23.34 -30.76 -31.96
C GLY A 593 -24.07 -29.79 -31.03
N CYS A 594 -23.33 -28.86 -30.43
CA CYS A 594 -23.84 -27.87 -29.50
C CYS A 594 -23.53 -26.45 -30.00
N LEU A 595 -24.53 -25.58 -29.94
CA LEU A 595 -24.43 -24.17 -30.25
C LEU A 595 -24.83 -23.36 -29.02
N LEU A 596 -24.07 -22.31 -28.74
CA LEU A 596 -24.25 -21.44 -27.58
C LEU A 596 -24.38 -19.99 -28.03
N ARG A 597 -25.29 -19.26 -27.40
CA ARG A 597 -25.39 -17.81 -27.51
C ARG A 597 -25.59 -17.21 -26.11
N LEU A 598 -24.63 -16.38 -25.67
CA LEU A 598 -24.64 -15.69 -24.39
C LEU A 598 -24.80 -14.19 -24.62
N GLU A 599 -25.89 -13.63 -24.11
CA GLU A 599 -26.28 -12.23 -24.30
C GLU A 599 -26.17 -11.46 -22.96
N PRO A 600 -25.17 -10.58 -22.78
CA PRO A 600 -25.01 -9.79 -21.57
C PRO A 600 -25.92 -8.57 -21.52
N ASN A 601 -26.49 -8.27 -20.35
CA ASN A 601 -27.16 -7.01 -20.05
C ASN A 601 -26.38 -6.24 -18.98
N LYS A 602 -25.53 -5.30 -19.44
CA LYS A 602 -24.66 -4.47 -18.57
C LYS A 602 -25.45 -3.62 -17.57
N GLN A 603 -26.64 -3.13 -17.93
CA GLN A 603 -27.45 -2.28 -17.05
C GLN A 603 -28.07 -3.08 -15.91
N ALA A 604 -28.59 -4.27 -16.21
CA ALA A 604 -29.26 -5.11 -15.22
C ALA A 604 -28.32 -6.08 -14.48
N GLN A 605 -27.05 -6.15 -14.90
CA GLN A 605 -26.06 -7.12 -14.40
C GLN A 605 -26.54 -8.58 -14.55
N MET A 606 -27.11 -8.91 -15.71
CA MET A 606 -27.67 -10.23 -16.01
C MET A 606 -27.12 -10.80 -17.32
N PHE A 607 -27.14 -12.12 -17.43
CA PHE A 607 -26.91 -12.86 -18.67
C PHE A 607 -28.18 -13.54 -19.13
N ARG A 608 -28.35 -13.64 -20.45
CA ARG A 608 -29.27 -14.57 -21.09
C ARG A 608 -28.45 -15.60 -21.86
N LEU A 609 -28.45 -16.83 -21.37
CA LEU A 609 -27.77 -17.96 -21.99
C LEU A 609 -28.79 -18.78 -22.77
N THR A 610 -28.46 -19.11 -24.02
CA THR A 610 -29.23 -20.03 -24.84
C THR A 610 -28.32 -21.11 -25.41
N ILE A 611 -28.64 -22.38 -25.13
CA ILE A 611 -27.97 -23.56 -25.66
C ILE A 611 -28.91 -24.28 -26.61
N ARG A 612 -28.38 -24.73 -27.75
CA ARG A 612 -29.08 -25.61 -28.69
C ARG A 612 -28.20 -26.81 -29.04
N ALA A 613 -28.71 -28.02 -28.82
CA ALA A 613 -28.02 -29.24 -29.19
C ALA A 613 -29.00 -30.29 -29.72
N SER A 614 -28.47 -31.33 -30.39
CA SER A 614 -29.30 -32.38 -30.97
C SER A 614 -29.95 -33.32 -29.94
N LYS A 615 -29.47 -33.35 -28.69
CA LYS A 615 -29.97 -34.19 -27.58
C LYS A 615 -30.42 -33.33 -26.39
N GLU A 616 -31.56 -33.66 -25.80
CA GLU A 616 -32.21 -32.88 -24.72
C GLU A 616 -31.40 -32.83 -23.43
N SER A 617 -30.89 -33.99 -23.00
CA SER A 617 -30.06 -34.15 -21.81
C SER A 617 -28.81 -33.27 -21.86
N VAL A 618 -28.07 -33.32 -22.97
CA VAL A 618 -26.90 -32.48 -23.22
C VAL A 618 -27.28 -30.99 -23.22
N THR A 619 -28.39 -30.64 -23.87
CA THR A 619 -28.84 -29.25 -23.95
C THR A 619 -29.10 -28.66 -22.57
N ARG A 620 -29.73 -29.41 -21.67
CA ARG A 620 -30.00 -28.98 -20.29
C ARG A 620 -28.73 -28.93 -19.45
N GLU A 621 -27.93 -29.99 -19.46
CA GLU A 621 -26.72 -30.10 -18.64
C GLU A 621 -25.72 -28.98 -18.95
N ILE A 622 -25.43 -28.72 -20.22
CA ILE A 622 -24.51 -27.65 -20.62
C ILE A 622 -25.04 -26.27 -20.18
N CYS A 623 -26.36 -26.05 -20.27
CA CYS A 623 -26.96 -24.80 -19.80
C CYS A 623 -26.80 -24.63 -18.29
N GLU A 624 -26.88 -25.71 -17.51
CA GLU A 624 -26.69 -25.69 -16.05
C GLU A 624 -25.24 -25.44 -15.67
N LEU A 625 -24.31 -26.23 -16.22
CA LEU A 625 -22.88 -26.09 -15.97
C LEU A 625 -22.34 -24.69 -16.27
N LEU A 626 -22.83 -24.06 -17.34
CA LEU A 626 -22.45 -22.68 -17.66
C LEU A 626 -23.12 -21.68 -16.72
N THR A 627 -24.40 -21.85 -16.36
CA THR A 627 -25.07 -20.92 -15.44
C THR A 627 -24.32 -20.83 -14.11
N ASP A 628 -23.76 -21.94 -13.61
CA ASP A 628 -23.01 -21.96 -12.35
C ASP A 628 -21.65 -21.24 -12.44
N GLN A 629 -21.10 -21.05 -13.64
CA GLN A 629 -19.80 -20.40 -13.87
C GLN A 629 -19.86 -18.87 -14.01
N PHE A 630 -21.04 -18.30 -14.25
CA PHE A 630 -21.25 -16.87 -14.54
C PHE A 630 -22.07 -16.20 -13.44
#